data_AF-K8EYM3-F1
#
_entry.id   AF-K8EYM3-F1
#
_cell.length_a   1.000
_cell.length_b   1.000
_cell.length_c   1.000
_cell.angle_alpha   90.00
_cell.angle_beta   90.00
_cell.angle_gamma   90.00
#
_symmetry.space_group_name_H-M   'P 1'
#
loop_
_entity.id
_entity.type
_entity.pdbx_description
1 polymer ?
#
loop_
_entity_poly.entity_id
_entity_poly.type
_entity_poly.pdbx_seq_one_letter_code
_entity_poly.pdbx_strand_id
1 'polypeptide(L)'
;MGKKKAAAKNINGVPVILLEDLAMRFVLNVPAEELANPNRILFLIELAWWHYEDFSRKNDATLPKFSLSNFAELLYLTIPQLKRFAPKAKEIYGKFVMYKFSVPCAGAILLNPDMDKVILVKGMAKNSSWGFPKGKINDGEKMTTCAAREVEEEIGVNISSLIDENEFVFHTKKGVTKQETTLYIIPGVSEQTHFATYTREEISQICWHPIGNLDPNIKTSKRVKGVRYFGVHEFYYGLTQWIKSARKKNIKIQNSIDAPMNSPGQFIAKQYVESDDEDDDYGGGFTSIEALENRFMEQAAENVYGKYDERNMAAFRMESFSSLKNFSLDRQAIMNAI
;
A
#
# COMPACT_ATOMS: atom_id res chain seq x y z
N MET A 1 -26.38 31.65 -39.91
CA MET A 1 -25.06 31.63 -39.23
C MET A 1 -25.06 30.51 -38.19
N GLY A 2 -24.62 29.31 -38.56
CA GLY A 2 -24.49 28.20 -37.61
C GLY A 2 -23.27 28.41 -36.73
N LYS A 3 -23.48 28.60 -35.42
CA LYS A 3 -22.37 28.54 -34.44
C LYS A 3 -21.78 27.13 -34.50
N LYS A 4 -20.63 26.95 -35.15
CA LYS A 4 -19.81 25.76 -34.98
C LYS A 4 -19.49 25.66 -33.48
N LYS A 5 -20.10 24.71 -32.75
CA LYS A 5 -19.59 24.29 -31.44
C LYS A 5 -18.13 23.92 -31.66
N ALA A 6 -17.19 24.63 -31.03
CA ALA A 6 -15.80 24.21 -31.03
C ALA A 6 -15.78 22.77 -30.51
N ALA A 7 -15.23 21.83 -31.31
CA ALA A 7 -15.06 20.47 -30.84
C ALA A 7 -14.22 20.51 -29.57
N ALA A 8 -14.69 19.85 -28.52
CA ALA A 8 -13.92 19.75 -27.28
C ALA A 8 -12.54 19.17 -27.63
N LYS A 9 -11.48 19.90 -27.29
CA LYS A 9 -10.12 19.45 -27.57
C LYS A 9 -9.87 18.22 -26.72
N ASN A 10 -9.52 17.11 -27.36
CA ASN A 10 -9.17 15.85 -26.69
C ASN A 10 -7.68 15.56 -26.88
N ILE A 11 -7.02 15.05 -25.84
CA ILE A 11 -5.65 14.55 -25.89
C ILE A 11 -5.67 13.11 -25.37
N ASN A 12 -5.16 12.18 -26.16
CA ASN A 12 -5.13 10.74 -25.85
C ASN A 12 -6.49 10.19 -25.39
N GLY A 13 -7.58 10.64 -26.02
CA GLY A 13 -8.94 10.19 -25.67
C GLY A 13 -9.56 10.86 -24.45
N VAL A 14 -8.87 11.81 -23.81
CA VAL A 14 -9.38 12.56 -22.64
C VAL A 14 -9.70 14.00 -23.02
N PRO A 15 -10.86 14.55 -22.63
CA PRO A 15 -11.14 15.98 -22.78
C PRO A 15 -10.11 16.84 -22.04
N VAL A 16 -9.55 17.83 -22.72
CA VAL A 16 -8.57 18.75 -22.11
C VAL A 16 -9.16 19.48 -20.90
N ILE A 17 -10.45 19.84 -20.96
CA ILE A 17 -11.15 20.48 -19.83
C ILE A 17 -11.18 19.60 -18.57
N LEU A 18 -11.23 18.27 -18.72
CA LEU A 18 -11.17 17.35 -17.59
C LEU A 18 -9.75 17.32 -16.99
N LEU A 19 -8.72 17.31 -17.84
CA LEU A 19 -7.33 17.37 -17.38
C LEU A 19 -7.03 18.71 -16.67
N GLU A 20 -7.59 19.81 -17.17
CA GLU A 20 -7.49 21.13 -16.56
C GLU A 20 -8.22 21.19 -15.20
N ASP A 21 -9.44 20.64 -15.10
CA ASP A 21 -10.17 20.55 -13.82
C ASP A 21 -9.39 19.74 -12.79
N LEU A 22 -8.90 18.56 -13.17
CA LEU A 22 -8.09 17.71 -12.28
C LEU A 22 -6.79 18.41 -11.86
N ALA A 23 -6.09 19.08 -12.77
CA ALA A 23 -4.89 19.83 -12.45
C ALA A 23 -5.18 21.00 -11.50
N MET A 24 -6.27 21.75 -11.73
CA MET A 24 -6.68 22.85 -10.86
C MET A 24 -7.07 22.35 -9.46
N ARG A 25 -7.85 21.28 -9.39
CA ARG A 25 -8.39 20.76 -8.14
C ARG A 25 -7.31 20.20 -7.22
N PHE A 26 -6.32 19.51 -7.79
CA PHE A 26 -5.33 18.76 -7.01
C PHE A 26 -3.91 19.33 -7.06
N VAL A 27 -3.48 19.96 -8.16
CA VAL A 27 -2.05 20.23 -8.41
C VAL A 27 -1.71 21.72 -8.37
N LEU A 28 -2.49 22.58 -9.02
CA LEU A 28 -2.06 23.96 -9.32
C LEU A 28 -2.31 24.97 -8.18
N ASN A 29 -3.19 24.65 -7.24
CA ASN A 29 -3.58 25.55 -6.16
C ASN A 29 -2.77 25.36 -4.86
N VAL A 30 -1.64 24.65 -4.94
CA VAL A 30 -0.71 24.47 -3.80
C VAL A 30 0.30 25.63 -3.70
N PRO A 31 0.94 25.84 -2.53
CA PRO A 31 1.99 26.84 -2.38
C PRO A 31 3.09 26.72 -3.45
N ALA A 32 3.69 27.85 -3.85
CA ALA A 32 4.70 27.87 -4.91
C ALA A 32 5.92 26.98 -4.63
N GLU A 33 6.27 26.83 -3.35
CA GLU A 33 7.34 25.94 -2.87
C GLU A 33 7.03 24.46 -3.16
N GLU A 34 5.77 24.05 -2.96
CA GLU A 34 5.29 22.70 -3.30
C GLU A 34 5.28 22.47 -4.81
N LEU A 35 4.84 23.48 -5.58
CA LEU A 35 4.81 23.43 -7.05
C LEU A 35 6.22 23.45 -7.68
N ALA A 36 7.25 23.84 -6.92
CA ALA A 36 8.65 23.78 -7.35
C ALA A 36 9.27 22.39 -7.13
N ASN A 37 8.69 21.56 -6.25
CA ASN A 37 9.23 20.26 -5.89
C ASN A 37 8.63 19.14 -6.78
N PRO A 38 9.43 18.48 -7.65
CA PRO A 38 8.94 17.47 -8.57
C PRO A 38 8.34 16.23 -7.87
N ASN A 39 8.85 15.87 -6.69
CA ASN A 39 8.32 14.74 -5.92
C ASN A 39 6.95 15.08 -5.33
N ARG A 40 6.76 16.32 -4.87
CA ARG A 40 5.48 16.81 -4.34
C ARG A 40 4.41 16.86 -5.42
N ILE A 41 4.76 17.37 -6.60
CA ILE A 41 3.85 17.41 -7.74
C ILE A 41 3.37 16.01 -8.13
N LEU A 42 4.26 15.01 -8.11
CA LEU A 42 3.87 13.67 -8.52
C LEU A 42 2.93 12.99 -7.51
N PHE A 43 3.01 13.34 -6.22
CA PHE A 43 1.99 12.95 -5.25
C PHE A 43 0.63 13.59 -5.51
N LEU A 44 0.60 14.88 -5.86
CA LEU A 44 -0.65 15.58 -6.19
C LEU A 44 -1.27 15.03 -7.50
N ILE A 45 -0.42 14.71 -8.47
CA ILE A 45 -0.81 14.03 -9.70
C ILE A 45 -1.35 12.63 -9.40
N GLU A 46 -0.78 11.90 -8.45
CA GLU A 46 -1.33 10.62 -8.01
C GLU A 46 -2.75 10.76 -7.47
N LEU A 47 -3.04 11.79 -6.67
CA LEU A 47 -4.41 12.06 -6.21
C LEU A 47 -5.36 12.39 -7.37
N ALA A 48 -4.91 13.22 -8.32
CA ALA A 48 -5.68 13.52 -9.53
C ALA A 48 -5.95 12.26 -10.38
N TRP A 49 -4.97 11.34 -10.44
CA TRP A 49 -5.10 10.07 -11.14
C TRP A 49 -6.08 9.12 -10.45
N TRP A 50 -6.05 9.01 -9.12
CA TRP A 50 -7.05 8.24 -8.36
C TRP A 50 -8.44 8.82 -8.56
N HIS A 51 -8.60 10.15 -8.49
CA HIS A 51 -9.89 10.76 -8.77
C HIS A 51 -10.39 10.48 -10.20
N TYR A 52 -9.48 10.46 -11.18
CA TYR A 52 -9.80 10.09 -12.55
C TYR A 52 -10.26 8.62 -12.67
N GLU A 53 -9.53 7.67 -12.08
CA GLU A 53 -9.87 6.25 -12.13
C GLU A 53 -11.16 5.93 -11.36
N ASP A 54 -11.35 6.51 -10.18
CA ASP A 54 -12.44 6.16 -9.26
C ASP A 54 -13.75 6.90 -9.55
N PHE A 55 -13.69 8.13 -10.08
CA PHE A 55 -14.90 8.93 -10.34
C PHE A 55 -15.10 9.21 -11.82
N SER A 56 -14.10 9.77 -12.50
CA SER A 56 -14.27 10.18 -13.90
C SER A 56 -14.55 8.98 -14.81
N ARG A 57 -13.75 7.90 -14.70
CA ARG A 57 -13.95 6.67 -15.50
C ARG A 57 -15.19 5.86 -15.11
N LYS A 58 -15.60 5.90 -13.84
CA LYS A 58 -16.86 5.26 -13.41
C LYS A 58 -18.09 6.01 -13.98
N ASN A 59 -17.99 7.34 -14.12
CA ASN A 59 -19.04 8.16 -14.72
C ASN A 59 -19.04 8.11 -16.26
N ASP A 60 -17.88 7.95 -16.90
CA ASP A 60 -17.72 7.83 -18.34
C ASP A 60 -16.78 6.67 -18.71
N ALA A 61 -17.38 5.54 -19.07
CA ALA A 61 -16.65 4.33 -19.43
C ALA A 61 -15.86 4.43 -20.75
N THR A 62 -16.06 5.48 -21.55
CA THR A 62 -15.28 5.71 -22.78
C THR A 62 -13.88 6.24 -22.49
N LEU A 63 -13.66 6.76 -21.27
CA LEU A 63 -12.37 7.29 -20.85
C LEU A 63 -11.30 6.19 -20.74
N PRO A 64 -10.12 6.38 -21.35
CA PRO A 64 -9.06 5.38 -21.38
C PRO A 64 -8.43 5.15 -20.01
N LYS A 65 -7.94 3.95 -19.77
CA LYS A 65 -7.18 3.60 -18.56
C LYS A 65 -5.73 4.06 -18.70
N PHE A 66 -5.16 4.66 -17.65
CA PHE A 66 -3.75 5.05 -17.62
C PHE A 66 -3.01 4.41 -16.44
N SER A 67 -1.71 4.17 -16.61
CA SER A 67 -0.80 4.05 -15.46
C SER A 67 -0.54 5.45 -14.90
N LEU A 68 -0.15 5.54 -13.61
CA LEU A 68 0.24 6.82 -13.00
C LEU A 68 1.33 7.54 -13.81
N SER A 69 2.33 6.80 -14.30
CA SER A 69 3.41 7.38 -15.12
C SER A 69 2.88 8.03 -16.40
N ASN A 70 2.02 7.33 -17.14
CA ASN A 70 1.45 7.85 -18.39
C ASN A 70 0.47 9.01 -18.13
N PHE A 71 -0.28 8.96 -17.02
CA PHE A 71 -1.17 10.04 -16.62
C PHE A 71 -0.38 11.29 -16.21
N ALA A 72 0.74 11.13 -15.50
CA ALA A 72 1.63 12.23 -15.16
C ALA A 72 2.22 12.89 -16.41
N GLU A 73 2.70 12.10 -17.37
CA GLU A 73 3.18 12.61 -18.66
C GLU A 73 2.08 13.36 -19.43
N LEU A 74 0.85 12.83 -19.43
CA LEU A 74 -0.31 13.49 -20.04
C LEU A 74 -0.57 14.88 -19.41
N LEU A 75 -0.52 15.00 -18.08
CA LEU A 75 -0.66 16.29 -17.40
C LEU A 75 0.53 17.21 -17.68
N TYR A 76 1.76 16.71 -17.67
CA TYR A 76 2.95 17.52 -17.98
C TYR A 76 2.88 18.12 -19.38
N LEU A 77 2.43 17.36 -20.38
CA LEU A 77 2.33 17.85 -21.76
C LEU A 77 1.15 18.81 -21.97
N THR A 78 0.06 18.63 -21.23
CA THR A 78 -1.18 19.39 -21.40
C THR A 78 -1.16 20.71 -20.64
N ILE A 79 -0.73 20.70 -19.37
CA ILE A 79 -0.86 21.83 -18.45
C ILE A 79 0.39 22.73 -18.54
N PRO A 80 0.27 24.01 -18.97
CA PRO A 80 1.41 24.88 -19.23
C PRO A 80 2.41 24.99 -18.07
N GLN A 81 1.91 25.09 -16.83
CA GLN A 81 2.69 25.22 -15.60
C GLN A 81 3.52 23.96 -15.29
N LEU A 82 3.10 22.80 -15.81
CA LEU A 82 3.74 21.51 -15.56
C LEU A 82 4.68 21.07 -16.69
N LYS A 83 4.67 21.76 -17.84
CA LYS A 83 5.49 21.41 -19.03
C LYS A 83 6.99 21.27 -18.75
N ARG A 84 7.51 22.02 -17.78
CA ARG A 84 8.91 21.94 -17.36
C ARG A 84 9.35 20.57 -16.84
N PHE A 85 8.41 19.73 -16.40
CA PHE A 85 8.69 18.38 -15.89
C PHE A 85 8.70 17.31 -17.00
N ALA A 86 8.06 17.58 -18.16
CA ALA A 86 7.93 16.60 -19.25
C ALA A 86 9.27 16.01 -19.73
N PRO A 87 10.35 16.80 -19.94
CA PRO A 87 11.63 16.23 -20.39
C PRO A 87 12.27 15.23 -19.42
N LYS A 88 11.91 15.29 -18.13
CA LYS A 88 12.44 14.44 -17.06
C LYS A 88 11.38 13.51 -16.46
N ALA A 89 10.23 13.33 -17.11
CA ALA A 89 9.08 12.62 -16.55
C ALA A 89 9.45 11.22 -16.02
N LYS A 90 10.21 10.45 -16.79
CA LYS A 90 10.67 9.10 -16.42
C LYS A 90 11.58 9.10 -15.19
N GLU A 91 12.52 10.04 -15.12
CA GLU A 91 13.45 10.18 -13.98
C GLU A 91 12.69 10.57 -12.71
N ILE A 92 11.79 11.55 -12.81
CA ILE A 92 10.93 12.00 -11.70
C ILE A 92 10.09 10.84 -11.19
N TYR A 93 9.46 10.07 -12.10
CA TYR A 93 8.68 8.90 -11.74
C TYR A 93 9.53 7.83 -11.04
N GLY A 94 10.71 7.50 -11.58
CA GLY A 94 11.62 6.54 -10.93
C GLY A 94 12.01 6.95 -9.51
N LYS A 95 12.38 8.22 -9.31
CA LYS A 95 12.70 8.78 -7.97
C LYS A 95 11.52 8.72 -7.01
N PHE A 96 10.33 9.05 -7.49
CA PHE A 96 9.11 9.01 -6.69
C PHE A 96 8.77 7.59 -6.23
N VAL A 97 8.85 6.61 -7.13
CA VAL A 97 8.54 5.23 -6.76
C VAL A 97 9.61 4.69 -5.80
N MET A 98 10.91 4.97 -6.02
CA MET A 98 11.98 4.68 -5.05
C MET A 98 11.67 5.23 -3.65
N TYR A 99 11.24 6.48 -3.59
CA TYR A 99 10.87 7.14 -2.33
C TYR A 99 9.70 6.42 -1.66
N LYS A 100 8.59 6.20 -2.37
CA LYS A 100 7.39 5.53 -1.84
C LYS A 100 7.69 4.15 -1.26
N PHE A 101 8.67 3.44 -1.81
CA PHE A 101 9.10 2.13 -1.31
C PHE A 101 10.08 2.19 -0.17
N SER A 102 10.73 3.33 0.05
CA SER A 102 11.59 3.55 1.20
C SER A 102 10.83 4.02 2.44
N VAL A 103 9.58 4.47 2.27
CA VAL A 103 8.74 4.92 3.38
C VAL A 103 8.58 3.76 4.37
N PRO A 104 8.94 3.96 5.65
CA PRO A 104 8.76 2.94 6.66
C PRO A 104 7.29 2.53 6.79
N CYS A 105 7.08 1.26 7.12
CA CYS A 105 5.76 0.72 7.37
C CYS A 105 5.57 0.32 8.83
N ALA A 106 4.36 0.52 9.34
CA ALA A 106 3.94 -0.02 10.62
C ALA A 106 2.61 -0.78 10.49
N GLY A 107 2.43 -1.77 11.36
CA GLY A 107 1.23 -2.60 11.37
C GLY A 107 1.20 -3.50 12.59
N ALA A 108 0.39 -4.57 12.55
CA ALA A 108 0.27 -5.48 13.68
C ALA A 108 0.19 -6.96 13.30
N ILE A 109 0.64 -7.80 14.23
CA ILE A 109 0.43 -9.24 14.25
C ILE A 109 -0.60 -9.53 15.34
N LEU A 110 -1.86 -9.74 14.94
CA LEU A 110 -2.94 -10.10 15.85
C LEU A 110 -2.93 -11.62 16.05
N LEU A 111 -2.65 -12.08 17.26
CA LEU A 111 -2.63 -13.49 17.64
C LEU A 111 -3.92 -13.88 18.35
N ASN A 112 -4.42 -15.07 18.07
CA ASN A 112 -5.52 -15.64 18.83
C ASN A 112 -5.11 -15.98 20.29
N PRO A 113 -6.04 -16.34 21.20
CA PRO A 113 -5.73 -16.63 22.60
C PRO A 113 -4.70 -17.76 22.80
N ASP A 114 -4.74 -18.78 21.94
CA ASP A 114 -3.80 -19.90 22.00
C ASP A 114 -2.41 -19.54 21.41
N MET A 115 -2.28 -18.37 20.77
CA MET A 115 -1.10 -17.91 20.05
C MET A 115 -0.59 -18.92 19.02
N ASP A 116 -1.52 -19.55 18.28
CA ASP A 116 -1.22 -20.52 17.23
C ASP A 116 -1.74 -20.09 15.83
N LYS A 117 -2.55 -19.03 15.77
CA LYS A 117 -3.04 -18.40 14.54
C LYS A 117 -2.81 -16.88 14.53
N VAL A 118 -2.70 -16.32 13.34
CA VAL A 118 -2.61 -14.87 13.09
C VAL A 118 -3.67 -14.41 12.09
N ILE A 119 -4.10 -13.15 12.21
CA ILE A 119 -4.89 -12.48 11.16
C ILE A 119 -3.97 -12.07 10.00
N LEU A 120 -4.38 -12.40 8.77
CA LEU A 120 -3.81 -11.87 7.54
C LEU A 120 -4.92 -11.28 6.66
N VAL A 121 -4.51 -10.36 5.79
CA VAL A 121 -5.36 -9.71 4.79
C VAL A 121 -4.89 -10.08 3.37
N LYS A 122 -5.81 -10.07 2.41
CA LYS A 122 -5.54 -10.29 0.99
C LYS A 122 -6.14 -9.16 0.16
N GLY A 123 -5.36 -8.58 -0.74
CA GLY A 123 -5.83 -7.51 -1.63
C GLY A 123 -6.84 -7.98 -2.69
N MET A 124 -7.49 -7.05 -3.40
CA MET A 124 -8.55 -7.35 -4.39
C MET A 124 -8.12 -8.13 -5.64
N ALA A 125 -6.84 -8.09 -6.04
CA ALA A 125 -6.43 -8.81 -7.25
C ALA A 125 -6.60 -10.32 -7.08
N LYS A 126 -7.07 -11.02 -8.13
CA LYS A 126 -7.24 -12.49 -8.17
C LYS A 126 -5.99 -13.22 -7.65
N ASN A 127 -4.83 -12.64 -7.98
CA ASN A 127 -3.51 -13.14 -7.66
C ASN A 127 -2.78 -12.34 -6.56
N SER A 128 -3.52 -11.73 -5.63
CA SER A 128 -2.96 -11.12 -4.43
C SER A 128 -2.37 -12.16 -3.48
N SER A 129 -1.29 -11.79 -2.81
CA SER A 129 -0.71 -12.56 -1.71
C SER A 129 -1.32 -12.12 -0.38
N TRP A 130 -1.34 -13.02 0.59
CA TRP A 130 -1.68 -12.74 1.97
C TRP A 130 -0.52 -12.04 2.69
N GLY A 131 -0.84 -11.06 3.54
CA GLY A 131 0.11 -10.30 4.33
C GLY A 131 -0.46 -9.86 5.67
N PHE A 132 0.40 -9.37 6.56
CA PHE A 132 -0.04 -8.72 7.79
C PHE A 132 -0.67 -7.36 7.49
N PRO A 133 -1.68 -6.93 8.27
CA PRO A 133 -2.24 -5.61 8.12
C PRO A 133 -1.22 -4.55 8.52
N LYS A 134 -0.87 -3.69 7.57
CA LYS A 134 0.22 -2.70 7.71
C LYS A 134 0.18 -1.71 6.55
N GLY A 135 0.66 -0.50 6.79
CA GLY A 135 0.89 0.48 5.74
C GLY A 135 1.95 1.50 6.11
N LYS A 136 2.02 2.57 5.33
CA LYS A 136 3.13 3.52 5.33
C LYS A 136 2.90 4.58 6.39
N ILE A 137 3.96 4.95 7.10
CA ILE A 137 3.92 6.04 8.07
C ILE A 137 3.69 7.38 7.38
N ASN A 138 2.80 8.19 7.94
CA ASN A 138 2.64 9.60 7.57
C ASN A 138 3.74 10.45 8.23
N ASP A 139 4.11 11.59 7.65
CA ASP A 139 5.16 12.41 8.27
C ASP A 139 4.65 13.09 9.55
N GLY A 140 5.55 13.13 10.55
CA GLY A 140 5.23 13.44 11.94
C GLY A 140 4.49 12.35 12.73
N GLU A 141 4.04 11.27 12.09
CA GLU A 141 3.28 10.18 12.74
C GLU A 141 4.20 9.27 13.55
N LYS A 142 3.73 8.79 14.72
CA LYS A 142 4.44 7.76 15.48
C LYS A 142 4.17 6.38 14.88
N MET A 143 5.13 5.46 14.97
CA MET A 143 4.95 4.08 14.48
C MET A 143 3.74 3.37 15.10
N THR A 144 3.47 3.59 16.39
CA THR A 144 2.29 3.04 17.08
C THR A 144 0.97 3.61 16.54
N THR A 145 0.93 4.92 16.29
CA THR A 145 -0.22 5.59 15.69
C THR A 145 -0.47 5.09 14.27
N CYS A 146 0.58 4.98 13.46
CA CYS A 146 0.51 4.40 12.12
C CYS A 146 -0.03 2.96 12.17
N ALA A 147 0.53 2.09 13.03
CA ALA A 147 0.06 0.72 13.16
C ALA A 147 -1.42 0.63 13.56
N ALA A 148 -1.88 1.46 14.51
CA ALA A 148 -3.28 1.48 14.91
C ALA A 148 -4.21 1.93 13.77
N ARG A 149 -3.83 3.00 13.05
CA ARG A 149 -4.59 3.52 11.91
C ARG A 149 -4.70 2.50 10.79
N GLU A 150 -3.59 1.91 10.35
CA GLU A 150 -3.56 0.94 9.25
C GLU A 150 -4.37 -0.33 9.57
N VAL A 151 -4.31 -0.82 10.81
CA VAL A 151 -5.12 -1.96 11.25
C VAL A 151 -6.60 -1.61 11.31
N GLU A 152 -6.95 -0.42 11.78
CA GLU A 152 -8.35 0.04 11.79
C GLU A 152 -8.89 0.23 10.36
N GLU A 153 -8.09 0.77 9.43
CA GLU A 153 -8.46 0.96 8.03
C GLU A 153 -8.66 -0.38 7.29
N GLU A 154 -7.72 -1.32 7.41
CA GLU A 154 -7.76 -2.57 6.65
C GLU A 154 -8.71 -3.63 7.22
N ILE A 155 -8.83 -3.72 8.57
CA ILE A 155 -9.59 -4.79 9.23
C ILE A 155 -10.64 -4.31 10.25
N GLY A 156 -10.76 -3.00 10.47
CA GLY A 156 -11.88 -2.41 11.23
C GLY A 156 -11.74 -2.54 12.74
N VAL A 157 -10.53 -2.84 13.22
CA VAL A 157 -10.23 -3.06 14.62
C VAL A 157 -9.29 -1.99 15.14
N ASN A 158 -9.72 -1.26 16.17
CA ASN A 158 -8.87 -0.28 16.84
C ASN A 158 -7.99 -0.96 17.89
N ILE A 159 -6.68 -0.94 17.68
CA ILE A 159 -5.68 -1.54 18.57
C ILE A 159 -4.91 -0.51 19.42
N SER A 160 -5.28 0.77 19.37
CA SER A 160 -4.51 1.86 19.98
C SER A 160 -4.24 1.68 21.48
N SER A 161 -5.21 1.13 22.22
CA SER A 161 -5.08 0.84 23.65
C SER A 161 -4.37 -0.48 23.97
N LEU A 162 -4.06 -1.29 22.95
CA LEU A 162 -3.49 -2.63 23.09
C LEU A 162 -2.02 -2.69 22.68
N ILE A 163 -1.52 -1.67 21.98
CA ILE A 163 -0.13 -1.60 21.54
C ILE A 163 0.78 -1.37 22.75
N ASP A 164 1.72 -2.28 22.96
CA ASP A 164 2.93 -2.04 23.75
C ASP A 164 4.06 -1.64 22.80
N GLU A 165 4.64 -0.46 23.02
CA GLU A 165 5.75 0.09 22.22
C GLU A 165 6.98 -0.82 22.17
N ASN A 166 7.14 -1.73 23.13
CA ASN A 166 8.28 -2.63 23.24
C ASN A 166 8.02 -4.03 22.66
N GLU A 167 6.76 -4.39 22.40
CA GLU A 167 6.39 -5.73 21.95
C GLU A 167 6.13 -5.72 20.44
N PHE A 168 7.22 -5.77 19.67
CA PHE A 168 7.17 -5.77 18.21
C PHE A 168 8.21 -6.71 17.59
N VAL A 169 8.00 -7.05 16.33
CA VAL A 169 9.03 -7.58 15.43
C VAL A 169 9.37 -6.54 14.38
N PHE A 170 10.65 -6.50 14.03
CA PHE A 170 11.19 -5.53 13.08
C PHE A 170 11.92 -6.24 11.95
N HIS A 171 11.69 -5.79 10.73
CA HIS A 171 12.42 -6.24 9.56
C HIS A 171 12.91 -5.05 8.74
N THR A 172 14.11 -5.18 8.18
CA THR A 172 14.61 -4.25 7.17
C THR A 172 14.78 -5.02 5.86
N LYS A 173 13.92 -4.73 4.88
CA LYS A 173 14.08 -5.25 3.53
C LYS A 173 15.34 -4.66 2.92
N LYS A 174 16.27 -5.53 2.52
CA LYS A 174 17.52 -5.17 1.85
C LYS A 174 17.38 -5.44 0.35
N GLY A 175 17.61 -4.43 -0.47
CA GLY A 175 17.51 -4.52 -1.93
C GLY A 175 17.75 -3.18 -2.60
N VAL A 176 17.07 -2.94 -3.72
CA VAL A 176 17.11 -1.65 -4.45
C VAL A 176 16.70 -0.50 -3.51
N THR A 177 15.61 -0.67 -2.77
CA THR A 177 15.18 0.23 -1.70
C THR A 177 15.42 -0.40 -0.33
N LYS A 178 15.76 0.44 0.65
CA LYS A 178 15.74 0.06 2.07
C LYS A 178 14.36 0.44 2.60
N GLN A 179 13.59 -0.55 3.03
CA GLN A 179 12.31 -0.33 3.72
C GLN A 179 12.39 -0.95 5.11
N GLU A 180 11.96 -0.19 6.10
CA GLU A 180 11.87 -0.64 7.49
C GLU A 180 10.41 -0.91 7.82
N THR A 181 10.13 -2.10 8.38
CA THR A 181 8.78 -2.51 8.73
C THR A 181 8.74 -2.96 10.19
N THR A 182 7.87 -2.32 10.97
CA THR A 182 7.62 -2.63 12.38
C THR A 182 6.23 -3.22 12.53
N LEU A 183 6.12 -4.43 13.07
CA LEU A 183 4.82 -5.04 13.38
C LEU A 183 4.68 -5.27 14.87
N TYR A 184 3.72 -4.58 15.50
CA TYR A 184 3.41 -4.73 16.92
C TYR A 184 2.64 -6.03 17.17
N ILE A 185 2.94 -6.72 18.27
CA ILE A 185 2.35 -8.02 18.57
C ILE A 185 1.16 -7.82 19.52
N ILE A 186 -0.03 -8.20 19.07
CA ILE A 186 -1.28 -8.05 19.83
C ILE A 186 -1.82 -9.44 20.17
N PRO A 187 -1.55 -10.00 21.36
CA PRO A 187 -2.02 -11.32 21.75
C PRO A 187 -3.48 -11.37 22.17
N GLY A 188 -4.10 -12.55 22.08
CA GLY A 188 -5.41 -12.86 22.67
C GLY A 188 -6.61 -12.17 22.04
N VAL A 189 -6.50 -11.86 20.76
CA VAL A 189 -7.63 -11.40 19.96
C VAL A 189 -8.59 -12.58 19.75
N SER A 190 -9.83 -12.44 20.19
CA SER A 190 -10.85 -13.50 20.03
C SER A 190 -11.02 -13.89 18.56
N GLU A 191 -11.13 -15.19 18.27
CA GLU A 191 -11.50 -15.64 16.92
C GLU A 191 -12.96 -15.27 16.57
N GLN A 192 -13.76 -14.86 17.56
CA GLN A 192 -15.12 -14.34 17.39
C GLN A 192 -15.17 -12.82 17.15
N THR A 193 -14.02 -12.15 17.07
CA THR A 193 -13.95 -10.73 16.73
C THR A 193 -14.56 -10.50 15.35
N HIS A 194 -15.35 -9.43 15.25
CA HIS A 194 -15.94 -9.00 14.00
C HIS A 194 -15.01 -8.01 13.31
N PHE A 195 -14.64 -8.32 12.07
CA PHE A 195 -13.76 -7.52 11.22
C PHE A 195 -14.57 -6.86 10.10
N ALA A 196 -14.13 -5.71 9.64
CA ALA A 196 -14.67 -5.02 8.48
C ALA A 196 -13.56 -4.20 7.82
N THR A 197 -13.44 -4.22 6.50
CA THR A 197 -12.53 -3.28 5.83
C THR A 197 -13.22 -1.93 5.65
N TYR A 198 -12.53 -0.84 6.00
CA TYR A 198 -13.01 0.52 5.78
C TYR A 198 -12.43 1.13 4.51
N THR A 199 -11.40 0.49 3.92
CA THR A 199 -10.84 0.87 2.64
C THR A 199 -11.69 0.33 1.49
N ARG A 200 -12.04 1.21 0.55
CA ARG A 200 -12.84 0.82 -0.63
C ARG A 200 -11.93 0.12 -1.64
N GLU A 201 -12.35 -1.08 -2.08
CA GLU A 201 -11.70 -1.82 -3.17
C GLU A 201 -10.21 -2.17 -2.93
N GLU A 202 -9.77 -2.27 -1.67
CA GLU A 202 -8.39 -2.62 -1.32
C GLU A 202 -8.25 -4.05 -0.79
N ILE A 203 -9.05 -4.43 0.21
CA ILE A 203 -9.00 -5.75 0.86
C ILE A 203 -10.17 -6.62 0.40
N SER A 204 -9.87 -7.82 -0.12
CA SER A 204 -10.88 -8.81 -0.52
C SER A 204 -11.23 -9.78 0.59
N GLN A 205 -10.25 -10.16 1.42
CA GLN A 205 -10.42 -11.21 2.42
C GLN A 205 -9.59 -10.93 3.68
N ILE A 206 -10.16 -11.31 4.82
CA ILE A 206 -9.53 -11.26 6.15
C ILE A 206 -9.73 -12.65 6.77
N CYS A 207 -8.64 -13.34 7.11
CA CYS A 207 -8.68 -14.72 7.60
C CYS A 207 -7.69 -14.99 8.71
N TRP A 208 -8.03 -15.95 9.56
CA TRP A 208 -7.10 -16.58 10.49
C TRP A 208 -6.23 -17.61 9.77
N HIS A 209 -4.91 -17.47 9.88
CA HIS A 209 -3.92 -18.39 9.33
C HIS A 209 -3.12 -19.07 10.45
N PRO A 210 -2.99 -20.41 10.45
CA PRO A 210 -2.08 -21.11 11.35
C PRO A 210 -0.64 -20.60 11.19
N ILE A 211 0.02 -20.29 12.31
CA ILE A 211 1.41 -19.79 12.30
C ILE A 211 2.36 -20.81 11.67
N GLY A 212 2.09 -22.10 11.85
CA GLY A 212 2.85 -23.17 11.20
C GLY A 212 2.91 -23.01 9.69
N ASN A 213 1.86 -22.51 9.04
CA ASN A 213 1.83 -22.31 7.58
C ASN A 213 2.75 -21.20 7.08
N LEU A 214 3.26 -20.36 7.99
CA LEU A 214 4.14 -19.23 7.69
C LEU A 214 5.63 -19.60 7.72
N ASP A 215 5.96 -20.82 8.12
CA ASP A 215 7.35 -21.27 8.28
C ASP A 215 8.08 -21.30 6.91
N PRO A 216 9.18 -20.54 6.76
CA PRO A 216 9.94 -20.52 5.51
C PRO A 216 10.55 -21.88 5.15
N ASN A 217 10.75 -22.77 6.11
CA ASN A 217 11.37 -24.09 5.90
C ASN A 217 10.39 -25.18 5.52
N ILE A 218 9.07 -24.93 5.60
CA ILE A 218 8.09 -25.90 5.11
C ILE A 218 8.23 -25.99 3.59
N LYS A 219 8.57 -27.19 3.11
CA LYS A 219 8.64 -27.53 1.68
C LYS A 219 7.34 -27.11 1.00
N THR A 220 7.44 -26.51 -0.18
CA THR A 220 6.29 -26.00 -0.95
C THR A 220 5.19 -27.05 -1.17
N SER A 221 5.54 -28.33 -1.21
CA SER A 221 4.60 -29.46 -1.31
C SER A 221 3.74 -29.72 -0.07
N LYS A 222 4.11 -29.16 1.09
CA LYS A 222 3.35 -29.17 2.35
C LYS A 222 2.74 -27.81 2.68
N ARG A 223 3.07 -26.77 1.91
CA ARG A 223 2.35 -25.50 1.99
C ARG A 223 1.00 -25.69 1.33
N VAL A 224 0.00 -25.04 1.89
CA VAL A 224 -1.36 -24.99 1.34
C VAL A 224 -1.28 -24.63 -0.15
N LYS A 225 -1.78 -25.50 -1.03
CA LYS A 225 -1.64 -25.29 -2.48
C LYS A 225 -2.35 -23.99 -2.88
N GLY A 226 -1.75 -23.23 -3.79
CA GLY A 226 -2.31 -21.96 -4.28
C GLY A 226 -2.16 -20.76 -3.33
N VAL A 227 -1.74 -20.93 -2.07
CA VAL A 227 -1.58 -19.81 -1.13
C VAL A 227 -0.22 -19.14 -1.31
N ARG A 228 -0.25 -17.84 -1.62
CA ARG A 228 0.95 -16.99 -1.67
C ARG A 228 0.96 -16.04 -0.50
N TYR A 229 2.08 -16.02 0.23
CA TYR A 229 2.35 -15.05 1.28
C TYR A 229 3.35 -14.01 0.78
N PHE A 230 3.19 -12.76 1.19
CA PHE A 230 4.11 -11.68 0.87
C PHE A 230 4.71 -11.09 2.15
N GLY A 231 6.04 -11.10 2.27
CA GLY A 231 6.77 -10.55 3.42
C GLY A 231 6.58 -11.27 4.76
N VAL A 232 5.56 -12.13 4.91
CA VAL A 232 5.23 -12.78 6.19
C VAL A 232 6.39 -13.61 6.77
N HIS A 233 7.11 -14.33 5.90
CA HIS A 233 8.24 -15.18 6.31
C HIS A 233 9.40 -14.41 6.95
N GLU A 234 9.53 -13.12 6.66
CA GLU A 234 10.58 -12.25 7.20
C GLU A 234 10.42 -12.05 8.72
N PHE A 235 9.19 -12.20 9.23
CA PHE A 235 8.83 -12.00 10.63
C PHE A 235 8.67 -13.31 11.41
N TYR A 236 8.65 -14.47 10.73
CA TYR A 236 8.35 -15.77 11.33
C TYR A 236 9.24 -16.11 12.52
N TYR A 237 10.56 -15.93 12.39
CA TYR A 237 11.49 -16.27 13.46
C TYR A 237 11.35 -15.32 14.66
N GLY A 238 11.21 -14.02 14.42
CA GLY A 238 10.98 -13.05 15.50
C GLY A 238 9.69 -13.35 16.26
N LEU A 239 8.61 -13.62 15.53
CA LEU A 239 7.30 -13.93 16.11
C LEU A 239 7.34 -15.21 16.95
N THR A 240 7.93 -16.30 16.42
CA THR A 240 7.98 -17.57 17.15
C THR A 240 8.87 -17.51 18.40
N GLN A 241 9.93 -16.70 18.39
CA GLN A 241 10.73 -16.44 19.59
C GLN A 241 9.96 -15.64 20.63
N TRP A 242 9.22 -14.62 20.20
CA TRP A 242 8.34 -13.86 21.08
C TRP A 242 7.29 -14.75 21.74
N ILE A 243 6.58 -15.59 20.97
CA ILE A 243 5.55 -16.50 21.50
C ILE A 243 6.12 -17.45 22.55
N LYS A 244 7.32 -18.02 22.30
CA LYS A 244 8.01 -18.88 23.28
C LYS A 244 8.29 -18.15 24.58
N SER A 245 8.75 -16.91 24.49
CA SER A 245 9.01 -16.04 25.66
C SER A 245 7.72 -15.73 26.42
N ALA A 246 6.66 -15.33 25.71
CA ALA A 246 5.35 -15.01 26.27
C ALA A 246 4.74 -16.19 27.04
N ARG A 247 4.77 -17.39 26.44
CA ARG A 247 4.31 -18.64 27.08
C ARG A 247 5.10 -18.96 28.34
N LYS A 248 6.44 -18.78 28.32
CA LYS A 248 7.28 -18.99 29.50
C LYS A 248 6.98 -18.00 30.63
N LYS A 249 6.66 -16.75 30.28
CA LYS A 249 6.28 -15.69 31.24
C LYS A 249 4.84 -15.81 31.74
N ASN A 250 4.04 -16.72 31.18
CA ASN A 250 2.62 -16.91 31.48
C ASN A 250 1.83 -15.58 31.44
N ILE A 251 2.09 -14.77 30.41
CA ILE A 251 1.44 -13.46 30.22
C ILE A 251 -0.08 -13.68 30.26
N LYS A 252 -0.76 -13.04 31.21
CA LYS A 252 -2.22 -13.06 31.26
C LYS A 252 -2.73 -12.19 30.13
N ILE A 253 -3.37 -12.80 29.15
CA ILE A 253 -3.94 -12.07 28.03
C ILE A 253 -5.39 -11.74 28.37
N GLN A 254 -5.66 -10.46 28.64
CA GLN A 254 -7.01 -9.93 28.82
C GLN A 254 -7.22 -8.79 27.82
N ASN A 255 -7.22 -9.15 26.54
CA ASN A 255 -7.58 -8.23 25.48
C ASN A 255 -9.01 -8.55 25.05
N SER A 256 -10.00 -7.81 25.57
CA SER A 256 -11.31 -7.75 24.92
C SER A 256 -11.22 -6.73 23.79
N ILE A 257 -11.01 -7.22 22.57
CA ILE A 257 -11.24 -6.39 21.40
C ILE A 257 -12.75 -6.32 21.20
N ASP A 258 -13.37 -5.33 21.83
CA ASP A 258 -14.77 -5.01 21.57
C ASP A 258 -14.84 -4.28 20.23
N ALA A 259 -14.90 -5.03 19.13
CA ALA A 259 -15.32 -4.45 17.86
C ALA A 259 -16.76 -3.90 18.07
N PRO A 260 -17.04 -2.63 17.74
CA PRO A 260 -18.37 -2.07 17.96
C PRO A 260 -19.39 -2.89 17.20
N MET A 261 -20.27 -3.60 17.92
CA MET A 261 -21.08 -4.73 17.41
C MET A 261 -22.10 -4.42 16.31
N ASN A 262 -22.11 -3.22 15.71
CA ASN A 262 -23.21 -2.75 14.87
C ASN A 262 -22.79 -1.89 13.65
N SER A 263 -21.55 -2.01 13.16
CA SER A 263 -21.18 -1.32 11.90
C SER A 263 -21.57 -2.17 10.68
N PRO A 264 -22.24 -1.60 9.65
CA PRO A 264 -22.56 -2.32 8.42
C PRO A 264 -21.31 -2.96 7.79
N GLY A 265 -21.38 -4.24 7.41
CA GLY A 265 -20.28 -4.95 6.74
C GLY A 265 -19.31 -5.71 7.66
N GLN A 266 -19.55 -5.73 8.98
CA GLN A 266 -18.80 -6.55 9.92
C GLN A 266 -19.07 -8.05 9.76
N PHE A 267 -18.02 -8.88 9.85
CA PHE A 267 -18.11 -10.34 9.81
C PHE A 267 -17.06 -11.02 10.70
N ILE A 268 -17.35 -12.24 11.16
CA ILE A 268 -16.35 -13.05 11.86
C ILE A 268 -15.39 -13.66 10.83
N ALA A 269 -14.10 -13.39 10.97
CA ALA A 269 -13.09 -13.96 10.07
C ALA A 269 -13.07 -15.47 10.22
N LYS A 270 -13.24 -16.18 9.11
CA LYS A 270 -13.12 -17.64 9.10
C LYS A 270 -11.65 -18.04 9.22
N GLN A 271 -11.40 -19.22 9.75
CA GLN A 271 -10.13 -19.89 9.52
C GLN A 271 -9.97 -20.10 8.01
N TYR A 272 -8.76 -19.86 7.49
CA TYR A 272 -8.48 -20.19 6.10
C TYR A 272 -8.64 -21.71 5.90
N VAL A 273 -9.54 -22.09 4.99
CA VAL A 273 -9.75 -23.47 4.52
C VAL A 273 -9.47 -23.46 3.02
N GLU A 274 -8.74 -24.46 2.51
CA GLU A 274 -8.56 -24.66 1.06
C GLU A 274 -9.94 -24.68 0.41
N SER A 275 -10.20 -23.81 -0.56
CA SER A 275 -11.36 -23.95 -1.43
C SER A 275 -10.96 -24.83 -2.62
N ASP A 276 -11.83 -25.79 -2.97
CA ASP A 276 -11.70 -26.68 -4.13
C ASP A 276 -11.92 -25.94 -5.46
N ASP A 277 -11.70 -24.62 -5.52
CA ASP A 277 -11.86 -23.85 -6.74
C ASP A 277 -10.71 -24.20 -7.70
N GLU A 278 -11.01 -25.13 -8.60
CA GLU A 278 -10.12 -25.62 -9.64
C GLU A 278 -9.38 -24.47 -10.35
N ASP A 279 -8.06 -24.65 -10.43
CA ASP A 279 -7.12 -23.81 -11.16
C ASP A 279 -7.49 -23.76 -12.66
N ASP A 280 -8.24 -22.73 -13.07
CA ASP A 280 -8.24 -22.32 -14.47
C ASP A 280 -6.95 -21.54 -14.76
N ASP A 281 -5.96 -22.30 -15.23
CA ASP A 281 -4.78 -21.85 -15.96
C ASP A 281 -5.19 -21.06 -17.21
N TYR A 282 -5.35 -19.74 -17.05
CA TYR A 282 -5.25 -18.80 -18.15
C TYR A 282 -4.33 -17.66 -17.75
N GLY A 283 -3.15 -17.66 -18.36
CA GLY A 283 -2.11 -16.64 -18.20
C GLY A 283 -2.63 -15.22 -18.39
N GLY A 284 -2.45 -14.39 -17.37
CA GLY A 284 -2.83 -12.97 -17.36
C GLY A 284 -2.59 -12.35 -15.99
N GLY A 285 -1.34 -12.02 -15.70
CA GLY A 285 -0.90 -11.59 -14.38
C GLY A 285 -1.42 -10.23 -13.94
N PHE A 286 -2.25 -10.21 -12.89
CA PHE A 286 -2.31 -9.10 -11.94
C PHE A 286 -1.60 -9.53 -10.66
N THR A 287 -0.32 -9.20 -10.55
CA THR A 287 0.41 -9.27 -9.28
C THR A 287 -0.09 -8.16 -8.34
N SER A 288 0.01 -8.32 -7.01
CA SER A 288 -0.38 -7.26 -6.05
C SER A 288 0.24 -5.91 -6.43
N ILE A 289 -0.40 -4.78 -6.10
CA ILE A 289 0.14 -3.43 -6.37
C ILE A 289 1.61 -3.37 -5.94
N GLU A 290 1.93 -3.83 -4.74
CA GLU A 290 3.30 -3.89 -4.23
C GLU A 290 4.24 -4.75 -5.09
N ALA A 291 3.79 -5.87 -5.66
CA ALA A 291 4.60 -6.73 -6.54
C ALA A 291 4.72 -6.19 -7.97
N LEU A 292 3.68 -5.55 -8.51
CA LEU A 292 3.75 -4.80 -9.77
C LEU A 292 4.73 -3.65 -9.61
N GLU A 293 4.55 -2.84 -8.57
CA GLU A 293 5.39 -1.71 -8.24
C GLU A 293 6.86 -2.18 -8.03
N ASN A 294 7.13 -3.31 -7.35
CA ASN A 294 8.49 -3.87 -7.23
C ASN A 294 9.13 -4.25 -8.59
N ARG A 295 8.36 -4.88 -9.51
CA ARG A 295 8.85 -5.19 -10.87
C ARG A 295 9.06 -3.94 -11.70
N PHE A 296 8.15 -2.97 -11.59
CA PHE A 296 8.32 -1.65 -12.20
C PHE A 296 9.55 -0.94 -11.66
N MET A 297 9.93 -1.17 -10.41
CA MET A 297 11.14 -0.61 -9.82
C MET A 297 12.43 -1.22 -10.35
N GLU A 298 12.50 -2.55 -10.46
CA GLU A 298 13.63 -3.20 -11.10
C GLU A 298 13.81 -2.68 -12.53
N GLN A 299 12.70 -2.57 -13.26
CA GLN A 299 12.71 -2.08 -14.64
C GLN A 299 13.00 -0.57 -14.74
N ALA A 300 12.45 0.26 -13.86
CA ALA A 300 12.71 1.71 -13.85
C ALA A 300 14.13 2.03 -13.40
N ALA A 301 14.66 1.31 -12.40
CA ALA A 301 16.03 1.46 -11.96
C ALA A 301 17.01 1.01 -13.06
N GLU A 302 16.73 -0.11 -13.73
CA GLU A 302 17.53 -0.57 -14.87
C GLU A 302 17.49 0.41 -16.05
N ASN A 303 16.33 1.00 -16.34
CA ASN A 303 16.16 1.99 -17.41
C ASN A 303 16.89 3.31 -17.15
N VAL A 304 17.05 3.71 -15.88
CA VAL A 304 17.68 4.99 -15.50
C VAL A 304 19.18 4.82 -15.19
N TYR A 305 19.57 3.71 -14.57
CA TYR A 305 20.93 3.52 -14.02
C TYR A 305 21.69 2.30 -14.60
N GLY A 306 21.10 1.58 -15.55
CA GLY A 306 21.68 0.38 -16.17
C GLY A 306 21.58 -0.88 -15.29
N LYS A 307 22.14 -2.00 -15.78
CA LYS A 307 22.19 -3.26 -15.04
C LYS A 307 22.92 -3.11 -13.70
N TYR A 308 22.44 -3.87 -12.71
CA TYR A 308 22.89 -3.92 -11.31
C TYR A 308 24.42 -3.72 -11.13
N ASP A 309 24.82 -2.59 -10.55
CA ASP A 309 26.14 -2.33 -9.96
C ASP A 309 25.92 -1.59 -8.62
N GLU A 310 26.49 -2.12 -7.53
CA GLU A 310 26.41 -1.55 -6.17
C GLU A 310 26.87 -0.07 -6.11
N ARG A 311 27.79 0.34 -7.01
CA ARG A 311 28.30 1.71 -7.09
C ARG A 311 27.27 2.73 -7.59
N ASN A 312 26.45 2.35 -8.56
CA ASN A 312 25.42 3.24 -9.14
C ASN A 312 24.31 3.53 -8.11
N MET A 313 23.98 2.56 -7.26
CA MET A 313 22.99 2.72 -6.20
C MET A 313 23.48 3.56 -5.01
N ALA A 314 24.80 3.56 -4.73
CA ALA A 314 25.39 4.37 -3.67
C ALA A 314 25.34 5.87 -4.00
N ALA A 315 25.60 6.25 -5.26
CA ALA A 315 25.48 7.63 -5.74
C ALA A 315 24.03 8.14 -5.62
N PHE A 316 23.05 7.30 -6.00
CA PHE A 316 21.62 7.60 -5.84
C PHE A 316 21.18 7.82 -4.38
N ARG A 317 21.72 7.02 -3.44
CA ARG A 317 21.40 7.14 -2.00
C ARG A 317 21.87 8.45 -1.37
N MET A 318 22.91 9.10 -1.90
CA MET A 318 23.42 10.34 -1.31
C MET A 318 22.64 11.59 -1.75
N GLU A 319 22.13 11.63 -2.99
CA GLU A 319 21.43 12.80 -3.53
C GLU A 319 19.93 12.84 -3.21
N SER A 320 19.27 11.69 -3.04
CA SER A 320 17.80 11.58 -2.96
C SER A 320 17.22 11.78 -1.54
N PHE A 321 17.96 11.40 -0.48
CA PHE A 321 17.37 11.21 0.85
C PHE A 321 17.43 12.44 1.77
N SER A 322 18.21 13.47 1.45
CA SER A 322 18.30 14.68 2.30
C SER A 322 17.14 15.65 2.07
N SER A 323 16.55 15.68 0.87
CA SER A 323 15.46 16.61 0.49
C SER A 323 14.05 16.05 0.69
N LEU A 324 13.91 14.76 1.01
CA LEU A 324 12.63 14.04 1.07
C LEU A 324 12.15 13.68 2.49
N LYS A 325 12.92 14.01 3.52
CA LYS A 325 12.62 13.66 4.93
C LYS A 325 11.48 14.46 5.58
N ASN A 326 10.93 15.48 4.91
CA ASN A 326 10.00 16.45 5.51
C ASN A 326 8.61 16.48 4.85
N PHE A 327 8.12 15.41 4.23
CA PHE A 327 6.93 15.51 3.39
C PHE A 327 5.88 14.41 3.63
N SER A 328 4.82 14.78 4.36
CA SER A 328 3.63 13.97 4.66
C SER A 328 2.53 14.07 3.60
N LEU A 329 1.83 12.97 3.37
CA LEU A 329 0.50 12.94 2.75
C LEU A 329 -0.43 12.09 3.60
N ASP A 330 -1.25 12.75 4.39
CA ASP A 330 -2.42 12.14 4.97
C ASP A 330 -3.51 12.04 3.88
N ARG A 331 -3.67 10.85 3.30
CA ARG A 331 -4.72 10.57 2.31
C ARG A 331 -6.12 10.80 2.88
N GLN A 332 -6.32 10.53 4.17
CA GLN A 332 -7.64 10.61 4.81
C GLN A 332 -8.01 12.07 5.11
N ALA A 333 -7.07 12.90 5.54
CA ALA A 333 -7.31 14.35 5.70
C ALA A 333 -7.64 15.04 4.37
N ILE A 334 -7.05 14.59 3.26
CA ILE A 334 -7.34 15.13 1.93
C ILE A 334 -8.71 14.66 1.42
N MET A 335 -9.07 13.40 1.65
CA MET A 335 -10.41 12.89 1.28
C MET A 335 -11.53 13.51 2.13
N ASN A 336 -11.24 13.89 3.38
CA ASN A 336 -12.18 14.60 4.25
C ASN A 336 -12.27 16.11 3.94
N ALA A 337 -11.35 16.66 3.15
CA ALA A 337 -11.30 18.08 2.78
C ALA A 337 -11.94 18.37 1.40
N ILE A 338 -12.53 17.37 0.74
CA ILE A 338 -13.24 17.45 -0.56
C ILE A 338 -14.73 17.21 -0.34
#